data_AF-A0AAP2AEB6-F1
#
_entry.id   AF-A0AAP2AEB6-F1
#
_cell.length_a   1.000
_cell.length_b   1.000
_cell.length_c   1.000
_cell.angle_alpha   90.00
_cell.angle_beta   90.00
_cell.angle_gamma   90.00
#
_symmetry.space_group_name_H-M   'P 1'
#
loop_
_entity.id
_entity.type
_entity.pdbx_description
1 polymer ?
#
loop_
_entity_poly.entity_id
_entity_poly.type
_entity_poly.pdbx_seq_one_letter_code
_entity_poly.pdbx_strand_id
1 'polypeptide(L)'
;MSATKFDWGEELHQTVVKSLTTSFGLDFLLLNDQQGGDVDTIHNVRHGIYATAAERQRFEQRETYDSHHYHSHEKYIANNREGKRQHEAGTLTDTYTGERFTANDKKNLDHIISAHEIHNDAGRILAGQDGANLANDATNLAFTSETLNKSKKAKTMNDFLENLKKQHYLIKSEIAELRSKPMLSEQEKKQLNKLENKAAADFERMKKADEKARTKYEHTVNKSYYGSSKFAKNVTSAALSNGFRMGARQMLGLILAETWFEFREHIPMIFNNHRHEFNASDFLSDIADALRVVWERMRTKFHTFLTNFRDGAIGGILSSATTTLFNIFYTTRKIMVRLIREIWSSLVQAFKLMVFNPEKLSPGQLAKAVSKLIAAAVALATGVIINEALANMFLFPFGPELAAFFGTLATGMLTLVMNYYLEHGALMKKLWQLLDTFKDKFQNALEYYQYVNVELDRYILELAALEFSTDAPELEKFSQHLIAVNSEVERGLLLQIEAERRNIHLPFEAGNTSSVRDWLSKL
;
A
#
# COMPACT_ATOMS: atom_id res chain seq x y z
N MET A 1 9.72 17.55 45.35
CA MET A 1 9.82 16.74 44.11
C MET A 1 9.94 17.71 42.94
N SER A 2 11.09 17.72 42.28
CA SER A 2 11.35 18.54 41.09
C SER A 2 10.54 17.98 39.93
N ALA A 3 9.59 18.76 39.40
CA ALA A 3 8.91 18.42 38.16
C ALA A 3 9.93 18.58 37.02
N THR A 4 10.45 17.47 36.51
CA THR A 4 11.29 17.44 35.31
C THR A 4 10.49 18.05 34.16
N LYS A 5 10.94 19.23 33.72
CA LYS A 5 10.38 19.96 32.58
C LYS A 5 10.61 19.10 31.34
N PHE A 6 9.53 18.57 30.76
CA PHE A 6 9.61 17.79 29.52
C PHE A 6 10.04 18.76 28.39
N ASP A 7 11.26 18.56 27.87
CA ASP A 7 11.80 19.39 26.79
C ASP A 7 11.32 18.86 25.45
N TRP A 8 10.16 19.38 25.03
CA TRP A 8 9.56 19.08 23.74
C TRP A 8 10.50 19.33 22.56
N GLY A 9 11.46 20.26 22.67
CA GLY A 9 12.43 20.54 21.61
C GLY A 9 13.44 19.41 21.44
N GLU A 10 13.92 18.85 22.55
CA GLU A 10 14.87 17.72 22.56
C GLU A 10 14.20 16.40 22.14
N GLU A 11 12.98 16.14 22.60
CA GLU A 11 12.22 14.94 22.18
C GLU A 11 11.81 14.98 20.70
N LEU A 12 11.42 16.16 20.18
CA LEU A 12 11.19 16.36 18.75
C LEU A 12 12.49 16.18 17.95
N HIS A 13 13.62 16.67 18.47
CA HIS A 13 14.95 16.47 17.89
C HIS A 13 15.36 15.00 17.85
N GLN A 14 15.22 14.26 18.95
CA GLN A 14 15.54 12.84 18.97
C GLN A 14 14.61 12.02 18.09
N THR A 15 13.31 12.35 18.05
CA THR A 15 12.35 11.68 17.17
C THR A 15 12.67 11.92 15.70
N VAL A 16 12.99 13.17 15.32
CA VAL A 16 13.39 13.48 13.96
C VAL A 16 14.74 12.85 13.64
N VAL A 17 15.79 13.03 14.44
CA VAL A 17 17.11 12.42 14.22
C VAL A 17 17.03 10.89 14.16
N LYS A 18 16.24 10.24 15.00
CA LYS A 18 15.96 8.80 14.94
C LYS A 18 15.27 8.43 13.63
N SER A 19 14.29 9.21 13.18
CA SER A 19 13.63 9.04 11.87
C SER A 19 14.55 9.32 10.68
N LEU A 20 15.49 10.27 10.78
CA LEU A 20 16.51 10.57 9.78
C LEU A 20 17.55 9.42 9.70
N THR A 21 17.87 8.78 10.83
CA THR A 21 18.90 7.72 10.94
C THR A 21 18.38 6.31 10.66
N THR A 22 17.09 6.01 10.87
CA THR A 22 16.48 4.69 10.59
C THR A 22 15.77 4.61 9.22
N SER A 23 16.39 5.17 8.18
CA SER A 23 15.95 5.10 6.79
C SER A 23 14.82 6.03 6.34
N PHE A 24 14.55 7.20 6.95
CA PHE A 24 13.57 8.18 6.41
C PHE A 24 12.17 7.63 6.03
N GLY A 25 11.80 6.40 6.41
CA GLY A 25 10.69 5.68 5.76
C GLY A 25 10.81 5.51 4.23
N LEU A 26 11.97 5.81 3.63
CA LEU A 26 12.22 5.74 2.19
C LEU A 26 12.53 4.31 1.70
N ASP A 27 12.74 3.37 2.62
CA ASP A 27 12.96 1.96 2.26
C ASP A 27 11.80 1.45 1.39
N PHE A 28 10.55 1.74 1.72
CA PHE A 28 9.39 1.35 0.89
C PHE A 28 9.35 2.04 -0.49
N LEU A 29 9.90 3.26 -0.61
CA LEU A 29 9.89 4.04 -1.86
C LEU A 29 11.08 3.73 -2.78
N LEU A 30 12.22 3.31 -2.22
CA LEU A 30 13.50 3.16 -2.92
C LEU A 30 14.00 1.72 -2.94
N LEU A 31 13.49 0.84 -2.08
CA LEU A 31 13.87 -0.57 -1.95
C LEU A 31 12.61 -1.43 -1.92
N ASN A 32 12.31 -2.05 -3.07
CA ASN A 32 11.53 -3.27 -3.03
C ASN A 32 12.51 -4.42 -2.82
N ASP A 33 12.62 -4.91 -1.59
CA ASP A 33 13.35 -6.14 -1.32
C ASP A 33 12.60 -7.28 -2.02
N GLN A 34 13.05 -7.60 -3.23
CA GLN A 34 12.53 -8.73 -3.96
C GLN A 34 13.06 -10.00 -3.31
N GLN A 35 12.15 -10.92 -3.00
CA GLN A 35 12.51 -12.26 -2.60
C GLN A 35 13.38 -12.87 -3.71
N GLY A 36 14.64 -13.19 -3.41
CA GLY A 36 15.62 -13.70 -4.39
C GLY A 36 16.62 -12.67 -4.94
N GLY A 37 16.51 -11.39 -4.61
CA GLY A 37 17.41 -10.33 -5.07
C GLY A 37 17.10 -9.80 -6.48
N ASP A 38 17.87 -8.81 -6.94
CA ASP A 38 17.57 -8.02 -8.16
C ASP A 38 17.95 -8.70 -9.50
N VAL A 39 18.52 -9.90 -9.45
CA VAL A 39 18.98 -10.64 -10.64
C VAL A 39 18.54 -12.09 -10.56
N ASP A 40 18.01 -12.60 -11.68
CA ASP A 40 17.66 -14.02 -11.79
C ASP A 40 18.91 -14.90 -11.63
N THR A 41 18.86 -15.87 -10.74
CA THR A 41 19.89 -16.89 -10.57
C THR A 41 19.32 -18.27 -10.88
N ILE A 42 20.15 -19.21 -11.34
CA ILE A 42 19.72 -20.58 -11.60
C ILE A 42 19.11 -21.21 -10.34
N HIS A 43 19.67 -20.91 -9.16
CA HIS A 43 19.14 -21.38 -7.89
C HIS A 43 17.73 -20.86 -7.65
N ASN A 44 17.50 -19.55 -7.77
CA ASN A 44 16.21 -18.94 -7.46
C ASN A 44 15.11 -19.39 -8.42
N VAL A 45 15.38 -19.40 -9.74
CA VAL A 45 14.34 -19.75 -10.73
C VAL A 45 13.89 -21.21 -10.60
N ARG A 46 14.78 -22.12 -10.16
CA ARG A 46 14.43 -23.52 -9.87
C ARG A 46 13.53 -23.67 -8.64
N HIS A 47 13.54 -22.69 -7.74
CA HIS A 47 12.62 -22.59 -6.60
C HIS A 47 11.38 -21.74 -6.92
N GLY A 48 11.17 -21.36 -8.19
CA GLY A 48 10.03 -20.53 -8.61
C GLY A 48 10.16 -19.05 -8.25
N ILE A 49 11.36 -18.60 -7.87
CA ILE A 49 11.65 -17.22 -7.49
C ILE A 49 12.34 -16.52 -8.66
N TYR A 50 11.72 -15.48 -9.19
CA TYR A 50 12.21 -14.71 -10.34
C TYR A 50 12.35 -13.23 -9.98
N ALA A 51 13.50 -12.64 -10.32
CA ALA A 51 13.74 -11.21 -10.22
C ALA A 51 13.04 -10.46 -11.37
N THR A 52 12.92 -11.09 -12.55
CA THR A 52 12.28 -10.48 -13.72
C THR A 52 11.01 -11.21 -14.14
N ALA A 53 9.94 -10.45 -14.39
CA ALA A 53 8.68 -10.99 -14.91
C ALA A 53 8.85 -11.64 -16.29
N ALA A 54 9.79 -11.15 -17.10
CA ALA A 54 10.08 -11.68 -18.42
C ALA A 54 10.62 -13.12 -18.37
N GLU A 55 11.54 -13.44 -17.45
CA GLU A 55 12.07 -14.80 -17.33
C GLU A 55 11.04 -15.76 -16.71
N ARG A 56 10.21 -15.27 -15.79
CA ARG A 56 9.05 -16.03 -15.29
C ARG A 56 8.10 -16.40 -16.43
N GLN A 57 7.68 -15.41 -17.21
CA GLN A 57 6.79 -15.62 -18.36
C GLN A 57 7.42 -16.57 -19.39
N ARG A 58 8.72 -16.43 -19.67
CA ARG A 58 9.43 -17.31 -20.61
C ARG A 58 9.45 -18.78 -20.15
N PHE A 59 9.51 -19.03 -18.84
CA PHE A 59 9.40 -20.38 -18.29
C PHE A 59 7.96 -20.91 -18.35
N GLU A 60 6.97 -20.07 -18.01
CA GLU A 60 5.54 -20.42 -18.04
C GLU A 60 5.06 -20.70 -19.48
N GLN A 61 5.57 -19.97 -20.46
CA GLN A 61 5.25 -20.10 -21.89
C GLN A 61 6.18 -21.03 -22.66
N ARG A 62 6.99 -21.84 -21.96
CA ARG A 62 7.85 -22.84 -22.63
C ARG A 62 7.00 -23.82 -23.45
N GLU A 63 7.60 -24.34 -24.50
CA GLU A 63 6.98 -25.37 -25.34
C GLU A 63 6.57 -26.59 -24.51
N THR A 64 5.56 -27.32 -24.96
CA THR A 64 5.19 -28.60 -24.35
C THR A 64 6.24 -29.66 -24.65
N TYR A 65 6.52 -30.52 -23.68
CA TYR A 65 7.47 -31.62 -23.86
C TYR A 65 7.05 -32.56 -25.00
N ASP A 66 7.88 -32.64 -26.03
CA ASP A 66 7.78 -33.63 -27.10
C ASP A 66 8.89 -34.66 -26.98
N SER A 67 8.55 -35.90 -26.65
CA SER A 67 9.53 -36.99 -26.55
C SER A 67 10.21 -37.29 -27.89
N HIS A 68 9.53 -37.10 -29.01
CA HIS A 68 10.09 -37.40 -30.33
C HIS A 68 11.30 -36.51 -30.62
N HIS A 69 11.18 -35.19 -30.39
CA HIS A 69 12.27 -34.22 -30.54
C HIS A 69 13.60 -34.65 -29.89
N TYR A 70 13.54 -35.25 -28.69
CA TYR A 70 14.72 -35.70 -27.97
C TYR A 70 15.32 -37.00 -28.53
N HIS A 71 14.48 -37.93 -29.03
CA HIS A 71 14.91 -39.24 -29.52
C HIS A 71 15.27 -39.22 -31.01
N SER A 72 14.81 -38.22 -31.77
CA SER A 72 15.22 -37.99 -33.16
C SER A 72 16.56 -37.26 -33.28
N HIS A 73 17.18 -36.86 -32.16
CA HIS A 73 18.43 -36.12 -32.15
C HIS A 73 19.59 -36.98 -32.70
N GLU A 74 20.46 -36.38 -33.52
CA GLU A 74 21.58 -37.07 -34.18
C GLU A 74 22.47 -37.87 -33.22
N LYS A 75 22.82 -37.28 -32.07
CA LYS A 75 23.62 -37.91 -31.00
C LYS A 75 22.94 -39.15 -30.40
N TYR A 76 21.62 -39.13 -30.26
CA TYR A 76 20.85 -40.28 -29.75
C TYR A 76 20.89 -41.44 -30.75
N ILE A 77 20.66 -41.14 -32.03
CA ILE A 77 20.70 -42.11 -33.13
C ILE A 77 22.11 -42.69 -33.27
N ALA A 78 23.15 -41.85 -33.22
CA ALA A 78 24.54 -42.28 -33.30
C ALA A 78 24.94 -43.20 -32.14
N ASN A 79 24.57 -42.86 -30.90
CA ASN A 79 24.82 -43.71 -29.73
C ASN A 79 24.09 -45.05 -29.84
N ASN A 80 22.84 -45.07 -30.30
CA ASN A 80 22.11 -46.32 -30.54
C ASN A 80 22.78 -47.22 -31.58
N ARG A 81 23.30 -46.64 -32.67
CA ARG A 81 24.06 -47.41 -33.69
C ARG A 81 25.37 -47.96 -33.11
N GLU A 82 26.06 -47.18 -32.29
CA GLU A 82 27.29 -47.63 -31.62
C GLU A 82 27.02 -48.76 -30.62
N GLY A 83 26.03 -48.60 -29.73
CA GLY A 83 25.68 -49.65 -28.79
C GLY A 83 25.17 -50.92 -29.46
N LYS A 84 24.50 -50.82 -30.61
CA LYS A 84 24.14 -52.00 -31.42
C LYS A 84 25.40 -52.79 -31.84
N ARG A 85 26.43 -52.10 -32.35
CA ARG A 85 27.70 -52.74 -32.73
C ARG A 85 28.41 -53.37 -31.54
N GLN A 86 28.43 -52.69 -30.39
CA GLN A 86 29.02 -53.24 -29.16
C GLN A 86 28.24 -54.44 -28.62
N HIS A 87 26.92 -54.46 -28.77
CA HIS A 87 26.09 -55.60 -28.36
C HIS A 87 26.33 -56.81 -29.26
N GLU A 88 26.40 -56.62 -30.58
CA GLU A 88 26.75 -57.67 -31.56
C GLU A 88 28.16 -58.24 -31.31
N ALA A 89 29.10 -57.40 -30.88
CA ALA A 89 30.44 -57.82 -30.46
C ALA A 89 30.49 -58.43 -29.05
N GLY A 90 29.36 -58.46 -28.33
CA GLY A 90 29.24 -58.94 -26.95
C GLY A 90 29.96 -58.06 -25.91
N THR A 91 30.41 -56.86 -26.26
CA THR A 91 31.20 -55.95 -25.40
C THR A 91 30.36 -54.91 -24.67
N LEU A 92 29.07 -54.77 -25.01
CA LEU A 92 28.18 -53.81 -24.36
C LEU A 92 27.88 -54.22 -22.91
N THR A 93 28.05 -53.28 -21.99
CA THR A 93 27.78 -53.43 -20.56
C THR A 93 26.56 -52.59 -20.16
N ASP A 94 25.67 -53.15 -19.37
CA ASP A 94 24.57 -52.42 -18.74
C ASP A 94 25.15 -51.45 -17.70
N THR A 95 24.85 -50.16 -17.86
CA THR A 95 25.39 -49.11 -16.99
C THR A 95 24.87 -49.26 -15.56
N TYR A 96 23.63 -49.73 -15.39
CA TYR A 96 22.92 -49.78 -14.11
C TYR A 96 23.14 -51.06 -13.32
N THR A 97 23.55 -52.16 -13.97
CA THR A 97 23.89 -53.41 -13.28
C THR A 97 25.41 -53.67 -13.29
N GLY A 98 26.13 -53.18 -14.29
CA GLY A 98 27.54 -53.49 -14.53
C GLY A 98 27.78 -54.82 -15.23
N GLU A 99 26.74 -55.56 -15.57
CA GLU A 99 26.81 -56.84 -16.27
C GLU A 99 26.90 -56.64 -17.79
N ARG A 100 27.54 -57.58 -18.50
CA ARG A 100 27.56 -57.57 -19.97
C ARG A 100 26.24 -58.10 -20.51
N PHE A 101 25.70 -57.43 -21.52
CA PHE A 101 24.53 -57.94 -22.23
C PHE A 101 24.88 -59.23 -22.99
N THR A 102 24.03 -60.23 -22.87
CA THR A 102 24.03 -61.44 -23.70
C THR A 102 23.31 -61.18 -25.02
N ALA A 103 23.51 -62.04 -26.02
CA ALA A 103 22.96 -61.86 -27.37
C ALA A 103 21.42 -61.71 -27.41
N ASN A 104 20.70 -62.32 -26.45
CA ASN A 104 19.24 -62.30 -26.40
C ASN A 104 18.67 -61.18 -25.51
N ASP A 105 19.52 -60.41 -24.83
CA ASP A 105 19.04 -59.37 -23.92
C ASP A 105 18.44 -58.19 -24.66
N LYS A 106 17.30 -57.72 -24.15
CA LYS A 106 16.67 -56.50 -24.63
C LYS A 106 17.23 -55.31 -23.87
N LYS A 107 17.74 -54.34 -24.62
CA LYS A 107 18.41 -53.13 -24.14
C LYS A 107 17.81 -51.89 -24.78
N ASN A 108 17.76 -50.81 -24.01
CA ASN A 108 17.37 -49.48 -24.45
C ASN A 108 18.47 -48.47 -24.08
N LEU A 109 18.53 -47.36 -24.83
CA LEU A 109 19.35 -46.21 -24.49
C LEU A 109 18.54 -45.24 -23.64
N ASP A 110 18.88 -45.14 -22.36
CA ASP A 110 18.25 -44.26 -21.37
C ASP A 110 18.90 -42.88 -21.33
N HIS A 111 18.08 -41.86 -21.09
CA HIS A 111 18.54 -40.55 -20.60
C HIS A 111 18.60 -40.62 -19.07
N ILE A 112 19.81 -40.69 -18.49
CA ILE A 112 20.02 -40.85 -17.03
C ILE A 112 19.23 -39.78 -16.26
N ILE A 113 19.49 -38.51 -16.55
CA ILE A 113 18.58 -37.40 -16.27
C ILE A 113 17.54 -37.41 -17.38
N SER A 114 16.27 -37.61 -17.02
CA SER A 114 15.23 -37.80 -18.03
C SER A 114 15.09 -36.56 -18.92
N ALA A 115 14.80 -36.78 -20.21
CA ALA A 115 14.54 -35.68 -21.14
C ALA A 115 13.41 -34.74 -20.65
N HIS A 116 12.40 -35.30 -19.96
CA HIS A 116 11.33 -34.54 -19.33
C HIS A 116 11.81 -33.62 -18.19
N GLU A 117 12.74 -34.11 -17.35
CA GLU A 117 13.37 -33.32 -16.28
C GLU A 117 14.18 -32.16 -16.87
N ILE A 118 15.03 -32.43 -17.87
CA ILE A 118 15.83 -31.40 -18.56
C ILE A 118 14.93 -30.39 -19.28
N HIS A 119 13.88 -30.85 -19.95
CA HIS A 119 12.94 -29.99 -20.65
C HIS A 119 12.31 -28.95 -19.72
N ASN A 120 11.91 -29.38 -18.53
CA ASN A 120 11.23 -28.56 -17.54
C ASN A 120 12.18 -27.86 -16.55
N ASP A 121 13.50 -27.94 -16.73
CA ASP A 121 14.44 -27.23 -15.86
C ASP A 121 14.43 -25.72 -16.13
N ALA A 122 13.98 -24.95 -15.14
CA ALA A 122 13.99 -23.50 -15.17
C ALA A 122 15.40 -22.91 -15.34
N GLY A 123 16.43 -23.57 -14.78
CA GLY A 123 17.83 -23.17 -14.92
C GLY A 123 18.32 -23.27 -16.36
N ARG A 124 18.00 -24.37 -17.06
CA ARG A 124 18.27 -24.53 -18.50
C ARG A 124 17.60 -23.45 -19.32
N ILE A 125 16.31 -23.22 -19.06
CA ILE A 125 15.53 -22.22 -19.79
C ILE A 125 16.19 -20.86 -19.59
N LEU A 126 16.42 -20.43 -18.35
CA LEU A 126 17.10 -19.18 -18.02
C LEU A 126 18.45 -19.03 -18.75
N ALA A 127 19.25 -20.10 -18.78
CA ALA A 127 20.53 -20.17 -19.47
C ALA A 127 20.44 -20.15 -21.01
N GLY A 128 19.24 -20.28 -21.58
CA GLY A 128 19.02 -20.32 -23.02
C GLY A 128 19.55 -21.58 -23.70
N GLN A 129 19.73 -22.66 -22.94
CA GLN A 129 20.33 -23.91 -23.44
C GLN A 129 19.29 -24.81 -24.12
N ASP A 130 19.70 -25.41 -25.23
CA ASP A 130 18.88 -26.37 -25.97
C ASP A 130 18.70 -27.69 -25.20
N GLY A 131 17.45 -28.08 -24.98
CA GLY A 131 17.13 -29.24 -24.16
C GLY A 131 17.55 -30.56 -24.80
N ALA A 132 17.37 -30.72 -26.10
CA ALA A 132 17.70 -31.94 -26.80
C ALA A 132 19.22 -32.17 -26.85
N ASN A 133 20.01 -31.11 -27.05
CA ASN A 133 21.46 -31.18 -26.99
C ASN A 133 21.98 -31.61 -25.62
N LEU A 134 21.44 -31.04 -24.53
CA LEU A 134 21.85 -31.39 -23.18
C LEU A 134 21.42 -32.81 -22.78
N ALA A 135 20.19 -33.21 -23.13
CA ALA A 135 19.70 -34.55 -22.85
C ALA A 135 20.53 -35.62 -23.59
N ASN A 136 20.98 -35.33 -24.80
CA ASN A 136 21.77 -36.24 -25.62
C ASN A 136 23.29 -36.02 -25.51
N ASP A 137 23.76 -35.38 -24.43
CA ASP A 137 25.17 -35.42 -24.07
C ASP A 137 25.59 -36.86 -23.76
N ALA A 138 26.81 -37.24 -24.18
CA ALA A 138 27.29 -38.61 -24.00
C ALA A 138 27.36 -39.04 -22.52
N THR A 139 27.49 -38.10 -21.59
CA THR A 139 27.46 -38.41 -20.15
C THR A 139 26.06 -38.70 -19.61
N ASN A 140 25.01 -38.31 -20.34
CA ASN A 140 23.62 -38.52 -19.95
C ASN A 140 22.96 -39.70 -20.67
N LEU A 141 23.66 -40.36 -21.59
CA LEU A 141 23.17 -41.52 -22.33
C LEU A 141 23.76 -42.80 -21.75
N ALA A 142 22.90 -43.75 -21.38
CA ALA A 142 23.30 -45.02 -20.80
C ALA A 142 22.52 -46.20 -21.39
N PHE A 143 23.21 -47.25 -21.82
CA PHE A 143 22.54 -48.50 -22.14
C PHE A 143 22.17 -49.25 -20.86
N THR A 144 20.91 -49.68 -20.79
CA THR A 144 20.39 -50.51 -19.70
C THR A 144 19.33 -51.49 -20.22
N SER A 145 18.99 -52.50 -19.44
CA SER A 145 17.93 -53.44 -19.77
C SER A 145 16.61 -52.72 -20.08
N GLU A 146 15.88 -53.23 -21.07
CA GLU A 146 14.56 -52.70 -21.46
C GLU A 146 13.62 -52.63 -20.24
N THR A 147 13.72 -53.58 -19.32
CA THR A 147 12.93 -53.63 -18.09
C THR A 147 13.22 -52.45 -17.18
N LEU A 148 14.49 -52.13 -16.90
CA LEU A 148 14.87 -51.02 -16.04
C LEU A 148 14.46 -49.68 -16.68
N ASN A 149 14.78 -49.49 -17.96
CA ASN A 149 14.42 -48.29 -18.71
C ASN A 149 12.90 -48.04 -18.74
N LYS A 150 12.09 -49.05 -19.09
CA LYS A 150 10.62 -48.93 -19.10
C LYS A 150 10.02 -48.74 -17.70
N SER A 151 10.74 -49.11 -16.64
CA SER A 151 10.32 -48.88 -15.25
C SER A 151 10.64 -47.46 -14.77
N LYS A 152 11.74 -46.88 -15.23
CA LYS A 152 12.16 -45.50 -14.92
C LYS A 152 11.24 -44.46 -15.54
N LYS A 153 10.97 -44.55 -16.85
CA LYS A 153 10.16 -43.57 -17.60
C LYS A 153 10.71 -42.13 -17.41
N ALA A 154 9.82 -41.16 -17.16
CA ALA A 154 10.16 -39.76 -16.93
C ALA A 154 10.55 -39.42 -15.47
N LYS A 155 10.71 -40.42 -14.60
CA LYS A 155 11.11 -40.18 -13.20
C LYS A 155 12.55 -39.70 -13.12
N THR A 156 12.83 -38.89 -12.10
CA THR A 156 14.20 -38.60 -11.69
C THR A 156 14.90 -39.90 -11.26
N MET A 157 16.24 -39.93 -11.30
CA MET A 157 16.96 -41.11 -10.81
C MET A 157 16.68 -41.38 -9.33
N ASN A 158 16.56 -40.34 -8.50
CA ASN A 158 16.22 -40.48 -7.08
C ASN A 158 14.85 -41.14 -6.88
N ASP A 159 13.81 -40.64 -7.54
CA ASP A 159 12.47 -41.23 -7.45
C ASP A 159 12.45 -42.67 -7.96
N PHE A 160 13.22 -42.96 -9.01
CA PHE A 160 13.33 -44.31 -9.54
C PHE A 160 14.00 -45.26 -8.55
N LEU A 161 15.12 -44.85 -7.95
CA LEU A 161 15.85 -45.62 -6.94
C LEU A 161 15.01 -45.87 -5.69
N GLU A 162 14.31 -44.85 -5.18
CA GLU A 162 13.42 -45.01 -4.03
C GLU A 162 12.30 -46.02 -4.31
N ASN A 163 11.65 -45.90 -5.47
CA ASN A 163 10.59 -46.83 -5.87
C ASN A 163 11.11 -48.27 -6.03
N LEU A 164 12.31 -48.42 -6.61
CA LEU A 164 12.92 -49.74 -6.82
C LEU A 164 13.35 -50.36 -5.48
N LYS A 165 13.91 -49.58 -4.55
CA LYS A 165 14.23 -50.01 -3.18
C LYS A 165 13.00 -50.46 -2.41
N LYS A 166 11.89 -49.73 -2.48
CA LYS A 166 10.61 -50.11 -1.85
C LYS A 166 10.09 -51.45 -2.39
N GLN A 167 10.28 -51.72 -3.68
CA GLN A 167 9.85 -52.97 -4.31
C GLN A 167 10.83 -54.13 -4.12
N HIS A 168 12.07 -53.86 -3.67
CA HIS A 168 13.17 -54.82 -3.71
C HIS A 168 12.90 -56.10 -2.91
N TYR A 169 12.29 -55.96 -1.73
CA TYR A 169 11.91 -57.11 -0.90
C TYR A 169 10.88 -58.00 -1.60
N LEU A 170 9.81 -57.40 -2.13
CA LEU A 170 8.75 -58.12 -2.85
C LEU A 170 9.30 -58.81 -4.10
N ILE A 171 10.13 -58.10 -4.88
CA ILE A 171 10.79 -58.65 -6.06
C ILE A 171 11.62 -59.89 -5.69
N LYS A 172 12.44 -59.81 -4.63
CA LYS A 172 13.25 -60.96 -4.17
C LYS A 172 12.41 -62.13 -3.71
N SER A 173 11.31 -61.87 -3.00
CA SER A 173 10.37 -62.91 -2.58
C SER A 173 9.73 -63.62 -3.76
N GLU A 174 9.24 -62.87 -4.75
CA GLU A 174 8.60 -63.41 -5.96
C GLU A 174 9.59 -64.19 -6.83
N ILE A 175 10.86 -63.76 -6.91
CA ILE A 175 11.93 -64.52 -7.57
C ILE A 175 12.15 -65.87 -6.87
N ALA A 176 12.23 -65.89 -5.53
CA ALA A 176 12.43 -67.11 -4.76
C ALA A 176 11.25 -68.08 -4.94
N GLU A 177 10.02 -67.57 -4.95
CA GLU A 177 8.82 -68.37 -5.21
C GLU A 177 8.84 -68.98 -6.61
N LEU A 178 9.08 -68.17 -7.65
CA LEU A 178 9.13 -68.67 -9.04
C LEU A 178 10.25 -69.70 -9.24
N ARG A 179 11.44 -69.49 -8.65
CA ARG A 179 12.55 -70.45 -8.73
C ARG A 179 12.28 -71.76 -7.99
N SER A 180 11.34 -71.78 -7.03
CA SER A 180 10.97 -72.99 -6.30
C SER A 180 10.01 -73.90 -7.07
N LYS A 181 9.38 -73.40 -8.15
CA LYS A 181 8.44 -74.18 -8.95
C LYS A 181 9.18 -75.23 -9.79
N PRO A 182 8.71 -76.48 -9.86
CA PRO A 182 9.37 -77.55 -10.61
C PRO A 182 9.34 -77.33 -12.13
N MET A 183 8.33 -76.63 -12.65
CA MET A 183 8.24 -76.24 -14.05
C MET A 183 7.59 -74.86 -14.17
N LEU A 184 8.17 -73.99 -15.01
CA LEU A 184 7.65 -72.64 -15.27
C LEU A 184 6.98 -72.60 -16.64
N SER A 185 5.79 -72.01 -16.72
CA SER A 185 5.17 -71.63 -17.98
C SER A 185 5.96 -70.53 -18.70
N GLU A 186 5.73 -70.33 -19.99
CA GLU A 186 6.38 -69.27 -20.77
C GLU A 186 6.09 -67.85 -20.22
N GLN A 187 4.91 -67.64 -19.63
CA GLN A 187 4.59 -66.38 -18.96
C GLN A 187 5.41 -66.21 -17.68
N GLU A 188 5.53 -67.25 -16.87
CA GLU A 188 6.31 -67.21 -15.63
C GLU A 188 7.82 -67.07 -15.90
N LYS A 189 8.35 -67.69 -16.95
CA LYS A 189 9.74 -67.48 -17.39
C LYS A 189 10.00 -66.02 -17.76
N LYS A 190 9.08 -65.40 -18.51
CA LYS A 190 9.18 -63.97 -18.86
C LYS A 190 9.08 -63.07 -17.63
N GLN A 191 8.20 -63.40 -16.69
CA GLN A 191 8.06 -62.67 -15.43
C GLN A 191 9.32 -62.81 -14.57
N LEU A 192 9.87 -64.02 -14.43
CA LEU A 192 11.11 -64.28 -13.70
C LEU A 192 12.26 -63.46 -14.28
N ASN A 193 12.50 -63.52 -15.59
CA ASN A 193 13.52 -62.70 -16.26
C ASN A 193 13.34 -61.20 -15.99
N LYS A 194 12.10 -60.71 -16.00
CA LYS A 194 11.80 -59.29 -15.72
C LYS A 194 12.13 -58.92 -14.27
N LEU A 195 11.79 -59.77 -13.31
CA LEU A 195 12.07 -59.55 -11.90
C LEU A 195 13.58 -59.62 -11.61
N GLU A 196 14.27 -60.60 -12.19
CA GLU A 196 15.72 -60.75 -12.06
C GLU A 196 16.46 -59.53 -12.63
N ASN A 197 16.07 -59.03 -13.80
CA ASN A 197 16.60 -57.77 -14.36
C ASN A 197 16.41 -56.57 -13.42
N LYS A 198 15.26 -56.50 -12.70
CA LYS A 198 15.03 -55.44 -11.71
C LYS A 198 15.88 -55.64 -10.45
N ALA A 199 16.02 -56.88 -9.99
CA ALA A 199 16.78 -57.22 -8.79
C ALA A 199 18.30 -57.05 -8.98
N ALA A 200 18.78 -57.15 -10.22
CA ALA A 200 20.17 -56.92 -10.61
C ALA A 200 20.58 -55.44 -10.64
N ALA A 201 19.64 -54.51 -10.45
CA ALA A 201 19.95 -53.08 -10.39
C ALA A 201 20.94 -52.78 -9.25
N ASP A 202 22.07 -52.17 -9.59
CA ASP A 202 23.06 -51.69 -8.64
C ASP A 202 22.79 -50.22 -8.33
N PHE A 203 22.17 -49.98 -7.17
CA PHE A 203 21.77 -48.65 -6.74
C PHE A 203 22.94 -47.67 -6.64
N GLU A 204 24.14 -48.14 -6.25
CA GLU A 204 25.32 -47.28 -6.13
C GLU A 204 25.88 -46.91 -7.50
N ARG A 205 25.88 -47.84 -8.46
CA ARG A 205 26.27 -47.54 -9.85
C ARG A 205 25.30 -46.56 -10.50
N MET A 206 24.00 -46.77 -10.33
CA MET A 206 22.97 -45.88 -10.84
C MET A 206 23.11 -44.47 -10.26
N LYS A 207 23.34 -44.36 -8.95
CA LYS A 207 23.58 -43.08 -8.28
C LYS A 207 24.84 -42.39 -8.81
N LYS A 208 25.96 -43.10 -8.93
CA LYS A 208 27.21 -42.55 -9.52
C LYS A 208 27.04 -42.11 -10.97
N ALA A 209 26.26 -42.85 -11.76
CA ALA A 209 25.94 -42.49 -13.14
C ALA A 209 25.13 -41.18 -13.20
N ASP A 210 24.13 -41.02 -12.33
CA ASP A 210 23.36 -39.77 -12.21
C ASP A 210 24.23 -38.61 -11.70
N GLU A 211 25.03 -38.79 -10.66
CA GLU A 211 25.94 -37.76 -10.14
C GLU A 211 26.90 -37.26 -11.23
N LYS A 212 27.45 -38.15 -12.04
CA LYS A 212 28.32 -37.80 -13.17
C LYS A 212 27.58 -37.02 -14.25
N ALA A 213 26.43 -37.52 -14.70
CA ALA A 213 25.61 -36.85 -15.72
C ALA A 213 25.16 -35.46 -15.24
N ARG A 214 24.69 -35.38 -13.99
CA ARG A 214 24.18 -34.16 -13.34
C ARG A 214 25.27 -33.15 -13.12
N THR A 215 26.46 -33.56 -12.68
CA THR A 215 27.62 -32.64 -12.56
C THR A 215 27.97 -32.00 -13.90
N LYS A 216 28.00 -32.79 -14.99
CA LYS A 216 28.28 -32.28 -16.34
C LYS A 216 27.16 -31.34 -16.83
N TYR A 217 25.91 -31.72 -16.63
CA TYR A 217 24.74 -30.93 -16.95
C TYR A 217 24.76 -29.58 -16.22
N GLU A 218 24.89 -29.61 -14.89
CA GLU A 218 24.94 -28.42 -14.04
C GLU A 218 26.09 -27.50 -14.42
N HIS A 219 27.29 -28.04 -14.62
CA HIS A 219 28.43 -27.24 -15.05
C HIS A 219 28.15 -26.52 -16.39
N THR A 220 27.51 -27.21 -17.33
CA THR A 220 27.20 -26.65 -18.66
C THR A 220 26.16 -25.54 -18.57
N VAL A 221 25.06 -25.76 -17.83
CA VAL A 221 24.00 -24.76 -17.63
C VAL A 221 24.53 -23.54 -16.85
N ASN A 222 25.24 -23.76 -15.74
CA ASN A 222 25.78 -22.67 -14.93
C ASN A 222 26.84 -21.86 -15.67
N LYS A 223 27.78 -22.52 -16.37
CA LYS A 223 28.80 -21.83 -17.17
C LYS A 223 28.18 -21.02 -18.30
N SER A 224 27.18 -21.58 -18.99
CA SER A 224 26.46 -20.86 -20.05
C SER A 224 25.77 -19.62 -19.50
N TYR A 225 25.07 -19.72 -18.37
CA TYR A 225 24.32 -18.59 -17.85
C TYR A 225 25.22 -17.53 -17.22
N TYR A 226 26.01 -17.88 -16.21
CA TYR A 226 26.81 -16.90 -15.46
C TYR A 226 27.99 -16.33 -16.27
N GLY A 227 28.44 -17.06 -17.29
CA GLY A 227 29.41 -16.55 -18.27
C GLY A 227 28.79 -15.77 -19.44
N SER A 228 27.47 -15.63 -19.51
CA SER A 228 26.79 -14.96 -20.63
C SER A 228 26.78 -13.44 -20.49
N SER A 229 26.69 -12.77 -21.64
CA SER A 229 26.36 -11.34 -21.72
C SER A 229 24.99 -11.02 -21.13
N LYS A 230 24.05 -11.97 -21.15
CA LYS A 230 22.72 -11.82 -20.53
C LYS A 230 22.85 -11.62 -19.02
N PHE A 231 23.56 -12.51 -18.33
CA PHE A 231 23.78 -12.37 -16.88
C PHE A 231 24.58 -11.11 -16.56
N ALA A 232 25.67 -10.83 -17.31
CA ALA A 232 26.47 -9.62 -17.12
C ALA A 232 25.62 -8.35 -17.26
N LYS A 233 24.76 -8.26 -18.30
CA LYS A 233 23.86 -7.13 -18.51
C LYS A 233 22.87 -6.97 -17.37
N ASN A 234 22.30 -8.06 -16.87
CA ASN A 234 21.36 -8.03 -15.75
C ASN A 234 22.05 -7.56 -14.46
N VAL A 235 23.24 -8.09 -14.15
CA VAL A 235 24.04 -7.65 -13.00
C VAL A 235 24.43 -6.18 -13.12
N THR A 236 24.90 -5.73 -14.28
CA THR A 236 25.23 -4.31 -14.50
C THR A 236 23.99 -3.42 -14.35
N SER A 237 22.86 -3.82 -14.92
CA SER A 237 21.61 -3.06 -14.80
C SER A 237 21.12 -2.98 -13.34
N ALA A 238 21.18 -4.09 -12.61
CA ALA A 238 20.82 -4.14 -11.20
C ALA A 238 21.77 -3.30 -10.34
N ALA A 239 23.08 -3.42 -10.55
CA ALA A 239 24.08 -2.62 -9.85
C ALA A 239 23.92 -1.12 -10.11
N LEU A 240 23.63 -0.73 -11.36
CA LEU A 240 23.34 0.67 -11.72
C LEU A 240 22.05 1.17 -11.07
N SER A 241 20.99 0.37 -11.09
CA SER A 241 19.71 0.70 -10.44
C SER A 241 19.86 0.85 -8.93
N ASN A 242 20.57 -0.07 -8.28
CA ASN A 242 20.80 -0.03 -6.84
C ASN A 242 21.74 1.11 -6.44
N GLY A 243 22.81 1.33 -7.19
CA GLY A 243 23.68 2.50 -7.01
C GLY A 243 22.91 3.81 -7.15
N PHE A 244 21.97 3.88 -8.10
CA PHE A 244 21.08 5.03 -8.25
C PHE A 244 20.14 5.22 -7.04
N ARG A 245 19.43 4.16 -6.61
CA ARG A 245 18.53 4.19 -5.45
C ARG A 245 19.26 4.62 -4.18
N MET A 246 20.46 4.08 -3.95
CA MET A 246 21.31 4.44 -2.82
C MET A 246 21.79 5.90 -2.90
N GLY A 247 22.20 6.38 -4.08
CA GLY A 247 22.59 7.78 -4.29
C GLY A 247 21.44 8.76 -4.06
N ALA A 248 20.24 8.44 -4.57
CA ALA A 248 19.03 9.22 -4.34
C ALA A 248 18.64 9.27 -2.85
N ARG A 249 18.74 8.15 -2.14
CA ARG A 249 18.51 8.07 -0.69
C ARG A 249 19.45 8.99 0.08
N GLN A 250 20.75 8.94 -0.22
CA GLN A 250 21.74 9.77 0.45
C GLN A 250 21.48 11.26 0.19
N MET A 251 21.14 11.63 -1.05
CA MET A 251 20.78 13.00 -1.39
C MET A 251 19.57 13.50 -0.60
N LEU A 252 18.46 12.76 -0.65
CA LEU A 252 17.24 13.12 0.05
C LEU A 252 17.50 13.23 1.55
N GLY A 253 18.29 12.31 2.09
CA GLY A 253 18.66 12.34 3.49
C GLY A 253 19.44 13.58 3.89
N LEU A 254 20.39 14.01 3.06
CA LEU A 254 21.16 15.25 3.27
C LEU A 254 20.28 16.50 3.16
N ILE A 255 19.40 16.57 2.17
CA ILE A 255 18.49 17.73 1.99
C ILE A 255 17.51 17.85 3.15
N LEU A 256 16.93 16.74 3.59
CA LEU A 256 15.98 16.74 4.70
C LEU A 256 16.67 17.00 6.04
N ALA A 257 17.87 16.47 6.26
CA ALA A 257 18.66 16.78 7.45
C ALA A 257 19.02 18.27 7.52
N GLU A 258 19.46 18.86 6.40
CA GLU A 258 19.74 20.30 6.33
C GLU A 258 18.48 21.13 6.60
N THR A 259 17.36 20.76 5.98
CA THR A 259 16.06 21.41 6.20
C THR A 259 15.68 21.37 7.67
N TRP A 260 15.84 20.22 8.31
CA TRP A 260 15.58 20.06 9.74
C TRP A 260 16.49 20.93 10.61
N PHE A 261 17.79 20.97 10.33
CA PHE A 261 18.74 21.79 11.09
C PHE A 261 18.42 23.28 10.95
N GLU A 262 18.09 23.76 9.76
CA GLU A 262 17.68 25.15 9.53
C GLU A 262 16.38 25.51 10.26
N PHE A 263 15.37 24.64 10.17
CA PHE A 263 14.10 24.85 10.89
C PHE A 263 14.30 24.86 12.41
N ARG A 264 15.10 23.92 12.94
CA ARG A 264 15.43 23.86 14.37
C ARG A 264 16.14 25.12 14.85
N GLU A 265 17.00 25.72 14.03
CA GLU A 265 17.73 26.93 14.40
C GLU A 265 16.82 28.17 14.46
N HIS A 266 15.84 28.27 13.56
CA HIS A 266 14.93 29.42 13.49
C HIS A 266 13.77 29.36 14.49
N ILE A 267 13.30 28.18 14.89
CA ILE A 267 12.15 28.03 15.81
C ILE A 267 12.38 28.76 17.17
N PRO A 268 13.52 28.57 17.87
CA PRO A 268 13.79 29.29 19.12
C PRO A 268 13.92 30.80 18.94
N MET A 269 14.44 31.25 17.79
CA MET A 269 14.63 32.66 17.47
C MET A 269 13.27 33.36 17.28
N ILE A 270 12.38 32.78 16.46
CA ILE A 270 11.01 33.27 16.27
C ILE A 270 10.25 33.25 17.60
N PHE A 271 10.39 32.16 18.37
CA PHE A 271 9.71 32.06 19.66
C PHE A 271 10.18 33.13 20.66
N ASN A 272 11.49 33.40 20.73
CA ASN A 272 12.04 34.41 21.64
C ASN A 272 11.69 35.84 21.23
N ASN A 273 11.66 36.15 19.92
CA ASN A 273 11.31 37.47 19.41
C ASN A 273 9.86 37.86 19.70
N HIS A 274 8.95 36.88 19.69
CA HIS A 274 7.50 37.11 19.89
C HIS A 274 6.99 36.74 21.29
N ARG A 275 7.90 36.43 22.23
CA ARG A 275 7.55 35.93 23.57
C ARG A 275 6.93 37.00 24.48
N HIS A 276 7.33 38.26 24.30
CA HIS A 276 7.04 39.35 25.22
C HIS A 276 6.03 40.35 24.66
N GLU A 277 6.08 40.64 23.34
CA GLU A 277 5.10 41.43 22.61
C GLU A 277 4.78 40.74 21.28
N PHE A 278 3.60 40.13 21.19
CA PHE A 278 3.20 39.39 19.99
C PHE A 278 2.59 40.33 18.95
N ASN A 279 3.25 40.49 17.80
CA ASN A 279 2.70 41.14 16.62
C ASN A 279 2.49 40.10 15.51
N ALA A 280 1.24 39.89 15.11
CA ALA A 280 0.88 38.89 14.10
C ALA A 280 1.52 39.14 12.73
N SER A 281 1.72 40.40 12.33
CA SER A 281 2.39 40.75 11.07
C SER A 281 3.88 40.40 11.12
N ASP A 282 4.54 40.75 12.22
CA ASP A 282 5.98 40.52 12.40
C ASP A 282 6.27 39.02 12.61
N PHE A 283 5.39 38.31 13.32
CA PHE A 283 5.45 36.85 13.48
C PHE A 283 5.30 36.11 12.14
N LEU A 284 4.35 36.53 11.31
CA LEU A 284 4.17 35.97 9.97
C LEU A 284 5.34 36.33 9.04
N SER A 285 5.92 37.53 9.18
CA SER A 285 7.13 37.94 8.46
C SER A 285 8.33 37.07 8.85
N ASP A 286 8.56 36.86 10.14
CA ASP A 286 9.68 36.04 10.64
C ASP A 286 9.55 34.57 10.23
N ILE A 287 8.33 34.02 10.19
CA ILE A 287 8.06 32.69 9.64
C ILE A 287 8.31 32.68 8.13
N ALA A 288 7.85 33.68 7.39
CA ALA A 288 8.06 33.77 5.95
C ALA A 288 9.55 33.89 5.60
N ASP A 289 10.32 34.63 6.38
CA ASP A 289 11.76 34.79 6.23
C ASP A 289 12.51 33.50 6.57
N ALA A 290 12.14 32.82 7.65
CA ALA A 290 12.69 31.49 7.97
C ALA A 290 12.41 30.47 6.86
N LEU A 291 11.19 30.44 6.31
CA LEU A 291 10.83 29.58 5.18
C LEU A 291 11.62 29.94 3.91
N ARG A 292 11.87 31.23 3.68
CA ARG A 292 12.66 31.71 2.54
C ARG A 292 14.14 31.31 2.65
N VAL A 293 14.73 31.43 3.84
CA VAL A 293 16.12 31.01 4.11
C VAL A 293 16.27 29.50 3.93
N VAL A 294 15.35 28.71 4.47
CA VAL A 294 15.30 27.25 4.27
C VAL A 294 15.20 26.93 2.77
N TRP A 295 14.32 27.63 2.03
CA TRP A 295 14.15 27.42 0.59
C TRP A 295 15.42 27.72 -0.22
N GLU A 296 16.11 28.82 0.06
CA GLU A 296 17.34 29.20 -0.64
C GLU A 296 18.49 28.21 -0.36
N ARG A 297 18.62 27.72 0.88
CA ARG A 297 19.61 26.69 1.23
C ARG A 297 19.31 25.33 0.60
N MET A 298 18.06 24.89 0.62
CA MET A 298 17.64 23.65 -0.08
C MET A 298 17.95 23.72 -1.58
N ARG A 299 17.62 24.83 -2.24
CA ARG A 299 17.88 25.04 -3.67
C ARG A 299 19.38 24.94 -3.99
N THR A 300 20.21 25.57 -3.17
CA THR A 300 21.67 25.60 -3.36
C THR A 300 22.27 24.21 -3.20
N LYS A 301 21.91 23.47 -2.15
CA LYS A 301 22.40 22.10 -1.91
C LYS A 301 21.94 21.12 -2.98
N PHE A 302 20.69 21.23 -3.45
CA PHE A 302 20.20 20.43 -4.56
C PHE A 302 21.01 20.67 -5.84
N HIS A 303 21.35 21.93 -6.13
CA HIS A 303 22.21 22.27 -7.26
C HIS A 303 23.63 21.68 -7.09
N THR A 304 24.23 21.78 -5.91
CA THR A 304 25.54 21.18 -5.61
C THR A 304 25.54 19.66 -5.76
N PHE A 305 24.46 18.99 -5.37
CA PHE A 305 24.32 17.57 -5.59
C PHE A 305 24.23 17.24 -7.08
N LEU A 306 23.40 17.96 -7.84
CA LEU A 306 23.24 17.73 -9.28
C LEU A 306 24.57 17.91 -10.04
N THR A 307 25.41 18.86 -9.62
CA THR A 307 26.75 19.05 -10.19
C THR A 307 27.70 17.91 -9.81
N ASN A 308 27.75 17.51 -8.54
CA ASN A 308 28.65 16.45 -8.09
C ASN A 308 28.26 15.05 -8.60
N PHE A 309 26.95 14.81 -8.80
CA PHE A 309 26.42 13.57 -9.33
C PHE A 309 26.58 13.45 -10.86
N ARG A 310 26.61 14.59 -11.56
CA ARG A 310 26.89 14.69 -13.01
C ARG A 310 28.33 14.32 -13.37
N ASP A 311 29.29 14.58 -12.49
CA ASP A 311 30.71 14.28 -12.72
C ASP A 311 31.07 12.81 -12.41
N GLY A 312 30.13 12.06 -11.81
CA GLY A 312 30.19 10.59 -11.67
C GLY A 312 29.67 9.87 -12.92
N ALA A 313 30.27 8.73 -13.26
CA ALA A 313 30.21 8.02 -14.55
C ALA A 313 28.84 7.45 -15.02
N ILE A 314 27.73 8.21 -14.98
CA ILE A 314 26.39 7.68 -15.36
C ILE A 314 25.55 8.74 -16.09
N GLY A 315 25.93 9.05 -17.34
CA GLY A 315 25.27 10.04 -18.20
C GLY A 315 23.81 9.74 -18.61
N GLY A 316 23.42 8.46 -18.73
CA GLY A 316 22.11 8.07 -19.29
C GLY A 316 20.99 7.90 -18.25
N ILE A 317 21.34 7.59 -17.00
CA ILE A 317 20.38 7.42 -15.88
C ILE A 317 20.00 8.79 -15.29
N LEU A 318 20.81 9.83 -15.55
CA LEU A 318 20.59 11.22 -15.14
C LEU A 318 19.20 11.75 -15.50
N SER A 319 18.64 11.41 -16.66
CA SER A 319 17.35 11.97 -17.09
C SER A 319 16.17 11.47 -16.25
N SER A 320 16.08 10.16 -16.02
CA SER A 320 15.00 9.58 -15.19
C SER A 320 15.19 9.93 -13.72
N ALA A 321 16.43 9.92 -13.23
CA ALA A 321 16.80 10.35 -11.89
C ALA A 321 16.36 11.80 -11.63
N THR A 322 16.80 12.69 -12.50
CA THR A 322 16.49 14.12 -12.45
C THR A 322 14.99 14.34 -12.57
N THR A 323 14.28 13.60 -13.42
CA THR A 323 12.82 13.70 -13.58
C THR A 323 12.06 13.21 -12.34
N THR A 324 12.40 12.04 -11.78
CA THR A 324 11.77 11.53 -10.55
C THR A 324 12.05 12.47 -9.37
N LEU A 325 13.28 12.96 -9.25
CA LEU A 325 13.65 13.94 -8.23
C LEU A 325 12.89 15.25 -8.45
N PHE A 326 12.86 15.81 -9.67
CA PHE A 326 12.07 17.00 -9.99
C PHE A 326 10.58 16.81 -9.72
N ASN A 327 10.01 15.63 -9.98
CA ASN A 327 8.61 15.34 -9.71
C ASN A 327 8.31 15.33 -8.21
N ILE A 328 9.20 14.75 -7.38
CA ILE A 328 9.10 14.85 -5.91
C ILE A 328 9.18 16.32 -5.49
N PHE A 329 10.15 17.10 -5.99
CA PHE A 329 10.31 18.51 -5.67
C PHE A 329 9.15 19.40 -6.15
N TYR A 330 8.57 19.12 -7.32
CA TYR A 330 7.44 19.87 -7.87
C TYR A 330 6.15 19.56 -7.12
N THR A 331 5.99 18.31 -6.68
CA THR A 331 4.87 17.88 -5.81
C THR A 331 4.99 18.56 -4.45
N THR A 332 6.17 18.58 -3.82
CA THR A 332 6.43 19.33 -2.58
C THR A 332 6.15 20.82 -2.74
N ARG A 333 6.55 21.44 -3.86
CA ARG A 333 6.22 22.85 -4.17
C ARG A 333 4.71 23.09 -4.25
N LYS A 334 3.97 22.22 -4.95
CA LYS A 334 2.50 22.33 -5.06
C LYS A 334 1.82 22.22 -3.70
N ILE A 335 2.28 21.29 -2.86
CA ILE A 335 1.78 21.07 -1.50
C ILE A 335 2.08 22.29 -0.61
N MET A 336 3.32 22.79 -0.61
CA MET A 336 3.69 23.96 0.20
C MET A 336 2.91 25.22 -0.19
N VAL A 337 2.77 25.50 -1.49
CA VAL A 337 2.00 26.66 -1.98
C VAL A 337 0.51 26.51 -1.62
N ARG A 338 -0.03 25.29 -1.72
CA ARG A 338 -1.41 25.00 -1.33
C ARG A 338 -1.64 25.20 0.17
N LEU A 339 -0.74 24.69 1.03
CA LEU A 339 -0.81 24.86 2.48
C LEU A 339 -0.69 26.34 2.89
N ILE A 340 0.25 27.08 2.31
CA ILE A 340 0.39 28.54 2.55
C ILE A 340 -0.90 29.26 2.16
N ARG A 341 -1.50 28.93 1.02
CA ARG A 341 -2.76 29.53 0.55
C ARG A 341 -3.95 29.21 1.47
N GLU A 342 -4.07 27.97 1.92
CA GLU A 342 -5.17 27.51 2.78
C GLU A 342 -5.06 28.09 4.21
N ILE A 343 -3.84 28.21 4.74
CA ILE A 343 -3.56 28.88 6.03
C ILE A 343 -3.79 30.39 5.91
N TRP A 344 -3.34 31.03 4.82
CA TRP A 344 -3.50 32.47 4.59
C TRP A 344 -4.95 32.94 4.59
N SER A 345 -5.85 32.22 3.90
CA SER A 345 -7.28 32.56 3.87
C SER A 345 -7.91 32.55 5.27
N SER A 346 -7.54 31.58 6.09
CA SER A 346 -8.04 31.44 7.46
C SER A 346 -7.47 32.50 8.41
N LEU A 347 -6.19 32.85 8.24
CA LEU A 347 -5.56 33.94 8.99
C LEU A 347 -6.17 35.31 8.65
N VAL A 348 -6.50 35.57 7.38
CA VAL A 348 -7.18 36.80 6.97
C VAL A 348 -8.60 36.89 7.56
N GLN A 349 -9.33 35.78 7.62
CA GLN A 349 -10.65 35.74 8.26
C GLN A 349 -10.57 35.98 9.77
N ALA A 350 -9.62 35.32 10.44
CA ALA A 350 -9.34 35.52 11.85
C ALA A 350 -8.93 36.97 12.16
N PHE A 351 -8.10 37.58 11.31
CA PHE A 351 -7.69 38.98 11.41
C PHE A 351 -8.86 39.95 11.19
N LYS A 352 -9.69 39.74 10.16
CA LYS A 352 -10.89 40.56 9.92
C LYS A 352 -11.84 40.51 11.10
N LEU A 353 -12.06 39.32 11.67
CA LEU A 353 -12.92 39.17 12.85
C LEU A 353 -12.36 39.92 14.04
N MET A 354 -11.05 39.78 14.30
CA MET A 354 -10.34 40.45 15.38
C MET A 354 -10.37 41.99 15.26
N VAL A 355 -10.18 42.52 14.06
CA VAL A 355 -10.06 43.98 13.81
C VAL A 355 -11.42 44.66 13.71
N PHE A 356 -12.37 44.07 12.99
CA PHE A 356 -13.65 44.72 12.73
C PHE A 356 -14.72 44.39 13.77
N ASN A 357 -14.57 43.28 14.50
CA ASN A 357 -15.50 42.78 15.53
C ASN A 357 -16.98 43.16 15.24
N PRO A 358 -17.53 42.76 14.08
CA PRO A 358 -18.83 43.25 13.62
C PRO A 358 -19.98 42.87 14.56
N GLU A 359 -19.81 41.76 15.27
CA GLU A 359 -20.77 41.22 16.24
C GLU A 359 -20.62 41.82 17.65
N LYS A 360 -19.68 42.77 17.83
CA LYS A 360 -19.36 43.43 19.11
C LYS A 360 -19.11 42.45 20.25
N LEU A 361 -18.44 41.34 19.94
CA LEU A 361 -18.09 40.30 20.90
C LEU A 361 -17.20 40.86 22.01
N SER A 362 -17.35 40.33 23.23
CA SER A 362 -16.43 40.64 24.31
C SER A 362 -15.01 40.13 23.99
N PRO A 363 -13.95 40.66 24.63
CA PRO A 363 -12.57 40.27 24.31
C PRO A 363 -12.31 38.75 24.43
N GLY A 364 -12.90 38.06 25.42
CA GLY A 364 -12.79 36.61 25.57
C GLY A 364 -13.58 35.85 24.51
N GLN A 365 -14.78 36.31 24.14
CA GLN A 365 -15.57 35.72 23.05
C GLN A 365 -14.91 35.91 21.69
N LEU A 366 -14.32 37.08 21.44
CA LEU A 366 -13.59 37.40 20.23
C LEU A 366 -12.34 36.53 20.10
N ALA A 367 -11.52 36.44 21.16
CA ALA A 367 -10.34 35.58 21.19
C ALA A 367 -10.70 34.09 20.99
N LYS A 368 -11.83 33.64 21.57
CA LYS A 368 -12.34 32.29 21.35
C LYS A 368 -12.74 32.06 19.89
N ALA A 369 -13.44 33.00 19.26
CA ALA A 369 -13.88 32.88 17.87
C ALA A 369 -12.70 32.87 16.89
N VAL A 370 -11.70 33.74 17.11
CA VAL A 370 -10.42 33.75 16.37
C VAL A 370 -9.68 32.42 16.55
N SER A 371 -9.60 31.90 17.77
CA SER A 371 -8.92 30.62 18.07
C SER A 371 -9.57 29.43 17.37
N LYS A 372 -10.90 29.41 17.26
CA LYS A 372 -11.63 28.37 16.51
C LYS A 372 -11.35 28.42 15.01
N LEU A 373 -11.26 29.62 14.43
CA LEU A 373 -10.91 29.79 13.01
C LEU A 373 -9.49 29.28 12.73
N ILE A 374 -8.54 29.55 13.63
CA ILE A 374 -7.17 29.05 13.51
C ILE A 374 -7.13 27.52 13.68
N ALA A 375 -7.86 26.96 14.64
CA ALA A 375 -7.95 25.51 14.84
C ALA A 375 -8.53 24.78 13.62
N ALA A 376 -9.55 25.36 12.97
CA ALA A 376 -10.12 24.84 11.73
C ALA A 376 -9.10 24.85 10.57
N ALA A 377 -8.28 25.91 10.47
CA ALA A 377 -7.21 26.00 9.48
C ALA A 377 -6.15 24.90 9.67
N VAL A 378 -5.76 24.65 10.91
CA VAL A 378 -4.79 23.61 11.27
C VAL A 378 -5.36 22.23 10.94
N ALA A 379 -6.62 21.96 11.28
CA ALA A 379 -7.28 20.69 10.97
C ALA A 379 -7.42 20.42 9.47
N LEU A 380 -7.70 21.47 8.68
CA LEU A 380 -7.73 21.38 7.22
C LEU A 380 -6.34 21.04 6.66
N ALA A 381 -5.31 21.78 7.10
CA ALA A 381 -3.93 21.56 6.66
C ALA A 381 -3.44 20.14 7.00
N THR A 382 -3.74 19.64 8.20
CA THR A 382 -3.39 18.27 8.62
C THR A 382 -4.09 17.22 7.77
N GLY A 383 -5.37 17.39 7.42
CA GLY A 383 -6.07 16.42 6.57
C GLY A 383 -5.60 16.41 5.12
N VAL A 384 -5.17 17.56 4.58
CA VAL A 384 -4.53 17.63 3.25
C VAL A 384 -3.21 16.86 3.25
N ILE A 385 -2.39 17.02 4.28
CA ILE A 385 -1.13 16.27 4.43
C ILE A 385 -1.39 14.77 4.53
N ILE A 386 -2.37 14.36 5.34
CA ILE A 386 -2.73 12.93 5.51
C ILE A 386 -3.28 12.34 4.21
N ASN A 387 -4.17 13.05 3.52
CA ASN A 387 -4.71 12.61 2.23
C ASN A 387 -3.58 12.37 1.23
N GLU A 388 -2.66 13.32 1.09
CA GLU A 388 -1.58 13.23 0.11
C GLU A 388 -0.55 12.15 0.47
N ALA A 389 -0.27 11.95 1.77
CA ALA A 389 0.55 10.84 2.24
C ALA A 389 -0.09 9.47 1.93
N LEU A 390 -1.39 9.33 2.21
CA LEU A 390 -2.12 8.08 1.98
C LEU A 390 -2.37 7.82 0.48
N ALA A 391 -2.58 8.85 -0.33
CA ALA A 391 -2.77 8.71 -1.78
C ALA A 391 -1.51 8.17 -2.46
N ASN A 392 -0.32 8.51 -1.94
CA ASN A 392 0.95 7.94 -2.39
C ASN A 392 1.19 6.52 -1.85
N MET A 393 0.53 6.12 -0.77
CA MET A 393 0.64 4.79 -0.16
C MET A 393 -0.37 3.79 -0.75
N PHE A 394 -1.55 4.25 -1.14
CA PHE A 394 -2.63 3.44 -1.69
C PHE A 394 -2.57 3.38 -3.22
N LEU A 395 -1.53 2.73 -3.75
CA LEU A 395 -1.32 2.53 -5.19
C LEU A 395 -2.12 1.32 -5.73
N PHE A 396 -3.39 1.19 -5.32
CA PHE A 396 -4.30 0.12 -5.73
C PHE A 396 -5.68 0.71 -6.12
N PRO A 397 -6.56 -0.04 -6.83
CA PRO A 397 -7.88 0.45 -7.20
C PRO A 397 -8.68 0.88 -5.97
N PHE A 398 -9.31 2.07 -5.99
CA PHE A 398 -9.97 2.73 -4.85
C PHE A 398 -9.04 3.37 -3.78
N GLY A 399 -7.73 3.34 -4.00
CA GLY A 399 -6.75 3.94 -3.09
C GLY A 399 -6.87 5.46 -2.91
N PRO A 400 -6.99 6.26 -3.98
CA PRO A 400 -7.23 7.70 -3.88
C PRO A 400 -8.52 8.05 -3.11
N GLU A 401 -9.58 7.28 -3.29
CA GLU A 401 -10.87 7.46 -2.60
C GLU A 401 -10.75 7.15 -1.09
N LEU A 402 -9.98 6.12 -0.71
CA LEU A 402 -9.69 5.81 0.69
C LEU A 402 -8.78 6.86 1.33
N ALA A 403 -7.77 7.36 0.61
CA ALA A 403 -6.90 8.43 1.09
C ALA A 403 -7.68 9.73 1.35
N ALA A 404 -8.59 10.07 0.43
CA ALA A 404 -9.49 11.21 0.58
C ALA A 404 -10.43 11.03 1.78
N PHE A 405 -10.97 9.83 1.98
CA PHE A 405 -11.80 9.49 3.14
C PHE A 405 -11.04 9.70 4.46
N PHE A 406 -9.85 9.12 4.61
CA PHE A 406 -9.06 9.24 5.84
C PHE A 406 -8.53 10.66 6.08
N GLY A 407 -8.14 11.40 5.05
CA GLY A 407 -7.79 12.81 5.18
C GLY A 407 -8.96 13.67 5.66
N THR A 408 -10.15 13.44 5.10
CA THR A 408 -11.38 14.14 5.51
C THR A 408 -11.80 13.76 6.93
N LEU A 409 -11.70 12.48 7.28
CA LEU A 409 -11.98 11.97 8.62
C LEU A 409 -11.02 12.58 9.66
N ALA A 410 -9.73 12.67 9.34
CA ALA A 410 -8.74 13.31 10.20
C ALA A 410 -9.03 14.80 10.41
N THR A 411 -9.39 15.55 9.35
CA THR A 411 -9.82 16.95 9.47
C THR A 411 -11.05 17.07 10.37
N GLY A 412 -12.06 16.22 10.18
CA GLY A 412 -13.28 16.22 10.98
C GLY A 412 -13.02 15.93 12.47
N MET A 413 -12.25 14.88 12.77
CA MET A 413 -11.88 14.52 14.14
C MET A 413 -11.04 15.62 14.82
N LEU A 414 -10.04 16.16 14.13
CA LEU A 414 -9.17 17.19 14.70
C LEU A 414 -9.95 18.47 14.98
N THR A 415 -10.86 18.84 14.08
CA THR A 415 -11.75 20.01 14.25
C THR A 415 -12.67 19.82 15.46
N LEU A 416 -13.26 18.63 15.63
CA LEU A 416 -14.11 18.31 16.78
C LEU A 416 -13.33 18.35 18.09
N VAL A 417 -12.16 17.71 18.16
CA VAL A 417 -11.32 17.64 19.37
C VAL A 417 -10.83 19.04 19.76
N MET A 418 -10.32 19.82 18.79
CA MET A 418 -9.83 21.17 19.08
C MET A 418 -10.95 22.12 19.48
N ASN A 419 -12.10 22.09 18.79
CA ASN A 419 -13.24 22.93 19.18
C ASN A 419 -13.75 22.56 20.58
N TYR A 420 -13.90 21.26 20.88
CA TYR A 420 -14.33 20.80 22.20
C TYR A 420 -13.36 21.27 23.29
N TYR A 421 -12.05 21.18 23.05
CA TYR A 421 -11.03 21.67 23.99
C TYR A 421 -11.09 23.20 24.17
N LEU A 422 -11.25 23.96 23.09
CA LEU A 422 -11.40 25.42 23.14
C LEU A 422 -12.67 25.88 23.86
N GLU A 423 -13.74 25.07 23.83
CA GLU A 423 -15.01 25.39 24.49
C GLU A 423 -15.09 24.94 25.95
N HIS A 424 -14.64 23.72 26.24
CA HIS A 424 -14.90 23.05 27.51
C HIS A 424 -13.66 22.87 28.37
N GLY A 425 -12.46 23.05 27.81
CA GLY A 425 -11.19 22.90 28.52
C GLY A 425 -11.09 23.85 29.72
N ALA A 426 -10.72 23.31 30.88
CA ALA A 426 -10.63 24.07 32.13
C ALA A 426 -9.65 25.25 32.04
N LEU A 427 -8.55 25.08 31.29
CA LEU A 427 -7.58 26.15 31.02
C LEU A 427 -8.14 27.22 30.10
N MET A 428 -8.84 26.83 29.03
CA MET A 428 -9.41 27.76 28.05
C MET A 428 -10.55 28.58 28.65
N LYS A 429 -11.41 27.96 29.47
CA LYS A 429 -12.45 28.68 30.22
C LYS A 429 -11.86 29.78 31.12
N LYS A 430 -10.79 29.48 31.85
CA LYS A 430 -10.08 30.47 32.68
C LYS A 430 -9.46 31.58 31.82
N LEU A 431 -8.90 31.23 30.66
CA LEU A 431 -8.34 32.19 29.71
C LEU A 431 -9.39 33.14 29.14
N TRP A 432 -10.55 32.62 28.73
CA TRP A 432 -11.66 33.43 28.21
C TRP A 432 -12.23 34.36 29.28
N GLN A 433 -12.41 33.85 30.50
CA GLN A 433 -12.86 34.67 31.63
C GLN A 433 -11.87 35.77 31.98
N LEU A 434 -10.57 35.48 31.96
CA LEU A 434 -9.53 36.49 32.16
C LEU A 434 -9.59 37.57 31.07
N LEU A 435 -9.74 37.19 29.81
CA LEU A 435 -9.85 38.15 28.71
C LEU A 435 -11.14 38.99 28.80
N ASP A 436 -12.24 38.40 29.26
CA ASP A 436 -13.49 39.12 29.50
C ASP A 436 -13.43 40.10 30.68
N THR A 437 -12.44 40.01 31.57
CA THR A 437 -12.25 41.05 32.60
C THR A 437 -11.80 42.41 32.03
N PHE A 438 -11.36 42.44 30.77
CA PHE A 438 -11.02 43.67 30.05
C PHE A 438 -12.20 44.30 29.29
N LYS A 439 -13.45 43.86 29.53
CA LYS A 439 -14.67 44.48 28.97
C LYS A 439 -14.76 45.97 29.33
N ASP A 440 -15.13 46.81 28.36
CA ASP A 440 -15.30 48.25 28.56
C ASP A 440 -16.58 48.57 29.37
N LYS A 441 -16.59 49.70 30.10
CA LYS A 441 -17.70 50.15 30.96
C LYS A 441 -19.03 50.25 30.22
N PHE A 442 -19.01 50.55 28.93
CA PHE A 442 -20.20 50.63 28.08
C PHE A 442 -20.75 49.26 27.66
N GLN A 443 -19.90 48.25 27.51
CA GLN A 443 -20.35 46.87 27.22
C GLN A 443 -21.03 46.24 28.43
N ASN A 444 -20.49 46.48 29.64
CA ASN A 444 -21.13 46.06 30.89
C ASN A 444 -22.47 46.76 31.12
N ALA A 445 -22.59 48.04 30.74
CA ALA A 445 -23.86 48.77 30.82
C ALA A 445 -24.90 48.23 29.83
N LEU A 446 -24.50 47.86 28.60
CA LEU A 446 -25.39 47.28 27.60
C LEU A 446 -25.95 45.92 28.05
N GLU A 447 -25.10 45.03 28.57
CA GLU A 447 -25.52 43.73 29.11
C GLU A 447 -26.51 43.90 30.27
N TYR A 448 -26.28 44.88 31.16
CA TYR A 448 -27.22 45.21 32.24
C TYR A 448 -28.58 45.67 31.72
N TYR A 449 -28.63 46.57 30.74
CA TYR A 449 -29.91 47.04 30.19
C TYR A 449 -30.65 45.98 29.36
N GLN A 450 -29.95 45.07 28.69
CA GLN A 450 -30.56 43.91 28.03
C GLN A 450 -31.22 42.96 29.04
N TYR A 451 -30.54 42.69 30.15
CA TYR A 451 -31.12 41.92 31.26
C TYR A 451 -32.38 42.59 31.84
N VAL A 452 -32.33 43.92 32.06
CA VAL A 452 -33.49 44.69 32.53
C VAL A 452 -34.67 44.60 31.55
N ASN A 453 -34.43 44.65 30.24
CA ASN A 453 -35.49 44.51 29.24
C ASN A 453 -36.16 43.13 29.27
N VAL A 454 -35.38 42.06 29.40
CA VAL A 454 -35.93 40.69 29.51
C VAL A 454 -36.83 40.55 30.74
N GLU A 455 -36.45 41.15 31.86
CA GLU A 455 -37.30 41.13 33.06
C GLU A 455 -38.52 42.03 32.95
N LEU A 456 -38.42 43.17 32.25
CA LEU A 456 -39.58 44.01 31.94
C LEU A 456 -40.59 43.25 31.07
N ASP A 457 -40.14 42.53 30.05
CA ASP A 457 -41.01 41.70 29.21
C ASP A 457 -41.70 40.60 30.03
N ARG A 458 -40.99 39.96 30.96
CA ARG A 458 -41.61 38.98 31.90
C ARG A 458 -42.70 39.65 32.74
N TYR A 459 -42.44 40.82 33.31
CA TYR A 459 -43.42 41.53 34.12
C TYR A 459 -44.63 42.01 33.30
N ILE A 460 -44.44 42.44 32.05
CA ILE A 460 -45.53 42.82 31.15
C ILE A 460 -46.42 41.61 30.85
N LEU A 461 -45.83 40.42 30.64
CA LEU A 461 -46.58 39.18 30.43
C LEU A 461 -47.36 38.77 31.69
N GLU A 462 -46.76 38.89 32.87
CA GLU A 462 -47.45 38.63 34.14
C GLU A 462 -48.60 39.63 34.38
N LEU A 463 -48.41 40.91 34.05
CA LEU A 463 -49.43 41.95 34.20
C LEU A 463 -50.60 41.72 33.22
N ALA A 464 -50.31 41.40 31.96
CA ALA A 464 -51.32 41.13 30.94
C ALA A 464 -52.19 39.90 31.31
N ALA A 465 -51.58 38.88 31.91
CA ALA A 465 -52.29 37.70 32.41
C ALA A 465 -53.25 38.05 33.58
N LEU A 466 -52.83 38.97 34.47
CA LEU A 466 -53.63 39.43 35.61
C LEU A 466 -54.78 40.36 35.21
N GLU A 467 -54.56 41.26 34.26
CA GLU A 467 -55.50 42.35 33.94
C GLU A 467 -56.62 41.93 32.97
N PHE A 468 -56.34 41.00 32.04
CA PHE A 468 -57.29 40.64 30.97
C PHE A 468 -57.79 39.20 30.97
N SER A 469 -57.38 38.34 31.92
CA SER A 469 -57.76 36.91 31.98
C SER A 469 -57.66 36.18 30.62
N THR A 470 -56.71 36.59 29.78
CA THR A 470 -56.59 36.11 28.39
C THR A 470 -55.46 35.08 28.31
N ASP A 471 -55.78 33.87 27.85
CA ASP A 471 -54.80 32.81 27.61
C ASP A 471 -54.04 33.10 26.29
N ALA A 472 -52.85 33.68 26.41
CA ALA A 472 -52.02 34.05 25.25
C ALA A 472 -51.66 32.85 24.34
N PRO A 473 -51.26 31.67 24.87
CA PRO A 473 -51.11 30.44 24.07
C PRO A 473 -52.36 30.05 23.27
N GLU A 474 -53.55 30.25 23.84
CA GLU A 474 -54.80 29.94 23.15
C GLU A 474 -55.04 30.84 21.94
N LEU A 475 -54.79 32.15 22.08
CA LEU A 475 -54.91 33.12 20.98
C LEU A 475 -53.90 32.86 19.87
N GLU A 476 -52.66 32.51 20.23
CA GLU A 476 -51.64 32.17 19.25
C GLU A 476 -52.06 30.92 18.45
N LYS A 477 -52.58 29.90 19.12
CA LYS A 477 -53.09 28.69 18.48
C LYS A 477 -54.27 28.97 17.55
N PHE A 478 -55.21 29.82 17.97
CA PHE A 478 -56.33 30.24 17.12
C PHE A 478 -55.84 31.00 15.87
N SER A 479 -54.89 31.92 16.03
CA SER A 479 -54.27 32.68 14.94
C SER A 479 -53.57 31.77 13.93
N GLN A 480 -52.77 30.82 14.40
CA GLN A 480 -52.10 29.85 13.53
C GLN A 480 -53.10 28.96 12.76
N HIS A 481 -54.21 28.57 13.41
CA HIS A 481 -55.27 27.80 12.76
C HIS A 481 -55.99 28.61 11.68
N LEU A 482 -56.27 29.89 11.93
CA LEU A 482 -56.85 30.83 10.96
C LEU A 482 -55.98 31.00 9.71
N ILE A 483 -54.66 31.06 9.90
CA ILE A 483 -53.68 31.20 8.80
C ILE A 483 -53.58 29.91 7.98
N ALA A 484 -53.71 28.74 8.61
CA ALA A 484 -53.57 27.44 7.95
C ALA A 484 -54.75 27.05 7.05
N VAL A 485 -55.91 27.71 7.21
CA VAL A 485 -57.12 27.41 6.44
C VAL A 485 -57.10 28.09 5.07
N ASN A 486 -57.25 27.28 4.01
CA ASN A 486 -57.03 27.68 2.61
C ASN A 486 -58.31 28.04 1.84
N SER A 487 -59.49 27.99 2.45
CA SER A 487 -60.75 28.42 1.82
C SER A 487 -61.53 29.40 2.68
N GLU A 488 -62.19 30.38 2.05
CA GLU A 488 -63.04 31.35 2.73
C GLU A 488 -64.24 30.70 3.45
N VAL A 489 -64.71 29.57 2.94
CA VAL A 489 -65.80 28.79 3.54
C VAL A 489 -65.36 28.18 4.87
N GLU A 490 -64.20 27.52 4.89
CA GLU A 490 -63.64 26.94 6.13
C GLU A 490 -63.24 28.04 7.13
N ARG A 491 -62.73 29.18 6.65
CA ARG A 491 -62.39 30.32 7.53
C ARG A 491 -63.64 30.90 8.19
N GLY A 492 -64.73 31.02 7.44
CA GLY A 492 -66.03 31.43 7.96
C GLY A 492 -66.57 30.48 9.03
N LEU A 493 -66.45 29.16 8.83
CA LEU A 493 -66.86 28.15 9.80
C LEU A 493 -66.02 28.20 11.09
N LEU A 494 -64.70 28.34 10.95
CA LEU A 494 -63.78 28.45 12.10
C LEU A 494 -64.10 29.69 12.95
N LEU A 495 -64.37 30.83 12.30
CA LEU A 495 -64.77 32.07 12.97
C LEU A 495 -66.13 31.93 13.68
N GLN A 496 -67.08 31.22 13.07
CA GLN A 496 -68.37 30.95 13.69
C GLN A 496 -68.22 30.10 14.96
N ILE A 497 -67.45 29.01 14.89
CA ILE A 497 -67.19 28.13 16.05
C ILE A 497 -66.56 28.93 17.19
N GLU A 498 -65.60 29.81 16.88
CA GLU A 498 -64.94 30.62 17.91
C GLU A 498 -65.88 31.67 18.51
N ALA A 499 -66.74 32.28 17.69
CA ALA A 499 -67.75 33.23 18.17
C ALA A 499 -68.76 32.56 19.10
N GLU A 500 -69.27 31.38 18.74
CA GLU A 500 -70.16 30.58 19.59
C GLU A 500 -69.46 30.17 20.90
N ARG A 501 -68.22 29.66 20.83
CA ARG A 501 -67.42 29.26 21.99
C ARG A 501 -67.21 30.41 22.99
N ARG A 502 -67.03 31.63 22.49
CA ARG A 502 -66.84 32.85 23.29
C ARG A 502 -68.16 33.58 23.62
N ASN A 503 -69.32 33.01 23.25
CA ASN A 503 -70.65 33.64 23.39
C ASN A 503 -70.77 35.02 22.72
N ILE A 504 -70.01 35.25 21.65
CA ILE A 504 -70.06 36.47 20.86
C ILE A 504 -71.27 36.40 19.93
N HIS A 505 -72.22 37.30 20.11
CA HIS A 505 -73.42 37.35 19.28
C HIS A 505 -73.12 38.07 17.97
N LEU A 506 -73.23 37.35 16.85
CA LEU A 506 -73.03 37.92 15.52
C LEU A 506 -74.30 38.64 15.04
N PRO A 507 -74.18 39.81 14.41
CA PRO A 507 -75.33 40.57 13.91
C PRO A 507 -75.89 40.04 12.57
N PHE A 508 -75.35 38.93 12.06
CA PHE A 508 -75.76 38.22 10.85
C PHE A 508 -75.67 36.71 11.09
N GLU A 509 -76.35 35.94 10.25
CA GLU A 509 -76.28 34.48 10.26
C GLU A 509 -75.04 34.01 9.49
N ALA A 510 -74.09 33.38 10.21
CA ALA A 510 -72.85 32.87 9.63
C ALA A 510 -73.14 31.78 8.58
N GLY A 511 -72.43 31.83 7.44
CA GLY A 511 -72.66 30.92 6.31
C GLY A 511 -73.84 31.29 5.40
N ASN A 512 -74.72 32.23 5.80
CA ASN A 512 -75.82 32.74 4.98
C ASN A 512 -75.41 34.05 4.29
N THR A 513 -75.00 33.96 3.02
CA THR A 513 -74.52 35.12 2.26
C THR A 513 -75.57 36.23 2.11
N SER A 514 -76.86 35.88 2.12
CA SER A 514 -77.95 36.86 2.05
C SER A 514 -78.09 37.62 3.37
N SER A 515 -78.00 36.93 4.52
CA SER A 515 -78.02 37.57 5.85
C SER A 515 -76.84 38.53 6.03
N VAL A 516 -75.64 38.10 5.60
CA VAL A 516 -74.43 38.94 5.63
C VAL A 516 -74.62 40.20 4.76
N ARG A 517 -75.15 40.05 3.54
CA ARG A 517 -75.40 41.18 2.63
C ARG A 517 -76.44 42.14 3.18
N ASP A 518 -77.52 41.62 3.75
CA ASP A 518 -78.57 42.42 4.39
C ASP A 518 -78.02 43.22 5.58
N TRP A 519 -77.18 42.60 6.42
CA TRP A 519 -76.53 43.30 7.52
C TRP A 519 -75.56 44.38 7.02
N LEU A 520 -74.69 44.06 6.05
CA LEU A 520 -73.76 45.03 5.46
C LEU A 520 -74.48 46.19 4.77
N SER A 521 -75.68 45.97 4.21
CA SER A 521 -76.48 47.04 3.61
C SER A 521 -77.15 47.98 4.62
N LYS A 522 -77.18 47.58 5.90
CA LYS A 522 -77.73 48.36 7.02
C LYS A 522 -76.67 49.08 7.84
N LEU A 523 -75.38 48.80 7.58
CA LEU A 523 -74.23 49.56 8.05
C LEU A 523 -73.97 50.75 7.12
#